data_AF-A0AA37PFA9-F1
#
_entry.id   AF-A0AA37PFA9-F1
#
_cell.length_a   1.000
_cell.length_b   1.000
_cell.length_c   1.000
_cell.angle_alpha   90.00
_cell.angle_beta   90.00
_cell.angle_gamma   90.00
#
_symmetry.space_group_name_H-M   'P 1'
#
loop_
_entity.id
_entity.type
_entity.pdbx_description
1 polymer ?
#
loop_
_entity_poly.entity_id
_entity_poly.type
_entity_poly.pdbx_seq_one_letter_code
_entity_poly.pdbx_strand_id
1 'polypeptide(L)'
;MGPKAPFLCQLGTAVLLALQVQRVASIPFNGQARQVSRPAISGYTYEGCYVEPNNGRALEVVKADDLMTLEMCAEICSTSAKKTYFGVEYGKECWCGSALAPGTTIAADDSECSFTCPGNSVETCGAGFRLSLYKNDDIAAGPVVSAKSTVGNYVHQGCYSDLVQGQRALSRTSAGDAMTPESCAAFCGSDTYMALEYGSSDFCAS
;
A
#
# COMPACT_ATOMS: atom_id res chain seq x y z
N MET A 1 -29.53 0.99 -17.83
CA MET A 1 -29.39 -0.49 -17.75
C MET A 1 -28.74 -0.96 -19.03
N GLY A 2 -27.51 -1.46 -18.93
CA GLY A 2 -26.73 -2.09 -20.01
C GLY A 2 -25.47 -2.69 -19.38
N PRO A 3 -25.00 -3.86 -19.81
CA PRO A 3 -24.42 -4.86 -18.91
C PRO A 3 -22.89 -4.77 -18.76
N LYS A 4 -22.39 -5.31 -17.64
CA LYS A 4 -20.99 -5.76 -17.47
C LYS A 4 -20.64 -6.84 -18.51
N ALA A 5 -19.45 -6.76 -19.08
CA ALA A 5 -18.55 -7.90 -19.37
C ALA A 5 -17.23 -7.38 -19.96
N PRO A 6 -16.13 -8.16 -19.99
CA PRO A 6 -15.53 -8.98 -18.94
C PRO A 6 -14.01 -8.66 -18.81
N PHE A 7 -13.32 -9.42 -17.94
CA PHE A 7 -11.86 -9.55 -17.87
C PHE A 7 -11.19 -9.59 -19.26
N LEU A 8 -9.99 -9.02 -19.37
CA LEU A 8 -8.79 -9.62 -19.99
C LEU A 8 -7.75 -8.53 -20.26
N CYS A 9 -6.68 -8.50 -19.48
CA CYS A 9 -5.41 -7.92 -19.92
C CYS A 9 -4.34 -9.00 -19.86
N GLN A 10 -4.46 -9.97 -20.78
CA GLN A 10 -3.32 -10.73 -21.29
C GLN A 10 -2.84 -10.01 -22.54
N LEU A 11 -1.62 -9.46 -22.52
CA LEU A 11 -0.75 -9.26 -23.67
C LEU A 11 0.69 -9.30 -23.10
N GLY A 12 1.64 -10.08 -23.60
CA GLY A 12 1.79 -10.58 -24.95
C GLY A 12 3.13 -10.09 -25.51
N THR A 13 4.18 -10.87 -25.24
CA THR A 13 5.42 -11.07 -26.01
C THR A 13 6.35 -9.87 -26.33
N ALA A 14 7.57 -9.95 -25.77
CA ALA A 14 8.80 -9.67 -26.51
C ALA A 14 9.72 -10.89 -26.38
N VAL A 15 9.92 -11.61 -27.49
CA VAL A 15 10.85 -12.73 -27.64
C VAL A 15 12.23 -12.16 -27.92
N LEU A 16 13.20 -12.40 -27.03
CA LEU A 16 14.62 -12.37 -27.37
C LEU A 16 15.21 -13.73 -26.98
N LEU A 17 15.44 -14.56 -28.00
CA LEU A 17 16.13 -15.83 -27.88
C LEU A 17 17.62 -15.55 -27.60
N ALA A 18 18.05 -15.79 -26.38
CA ALA A 18 19.45 -16.09 -26.07
C ALA A 18 19.49 -17.54 -25.57
N LEU A 19 19.73 -18.47 -26.49
CA LEU A 19 20.04 -19.86 -26.18
C LEU A 19 21.47 -19.93 -25.63
N GLN A 20 21.63 -20.28 -24.36
CA GLN A 20 22.73 -21.13 -23.91
C GLN A 20 22.20 -22.17 -22.92
N VAL A 21 22.49 -23.44 -23.23
CA VAL A 21 22.01 -24.63 -22.54
C VAL A 21 23.07 -25.12 -21.57
N GLN A 22 22.67 -25.23 -20.29
CA GLN A 22 23.19 -26.09 -19.20
C GLN A 22 24.58 -25.73 -18.63
N ARG A 23 24.83 -25.66 -17.32
CA ARG A 23 24.37 -26.51 -16.20
C ARG A 23 24.45 -25.71 -14.89
N VAL A 24 23.32 -25.41 -14.26
CA VAL A 24 23.30 -25.36 -12.78
C VAL A 24 22.68 -26.69 -12.39
N ALA A 25 23.50 -27.56 -11.80
CA ALA A 25 23.01 -28.78 -11.18
C ALA A 25 21.90 -28.36 -10.20
N SER A 26 20.69 -28.81 -10.45
CA SER A 26 19.59 -28.74 -9.49
C SER A 26 20.05 -29.50 -8.25
N ILE A 27 20.54 -28.76 -7.25
CA ILE A 27 20.64 -29.28 -5.89
C ILE A 27 19.21 -29.65 -5.51
N PRO A 28 18.94 -30.88 -5.06
CA PRO A 28 17.64 -31.18 -4.46
C PRO A 28 17.56 -30.37 -3.17
N PHE A 29 16.99 -29.17 -3.25
CA PHE A 29 16.57 -28.43 -2.08
C PHE A 29 15.41 -29.24 -1.50
N ASN A 30 15.70 -30.08 -0.50
CA ASN A 30 14.71 -30.62 0.42
C ASN A 30 14.18 -29.54 1.39
N GLY A 31 14.34 -28.26 1.01
CA GLY A 31 13.75 -27.16 1.74
C GLY A 31 12.28 -27.10 1.38
N GLN A 32 11.44 -27.57 2.29
CA GLN A 32 10.21 -26.86 2.51
C GLN A 32 10.61 -25.41 2.81
N ALA A 33 10.63 -24.55 1.79
CA ALA A 33 10.33 -23.16 2.03
C ALA A 33 8.98 -23.22 2.74
N ARG A 34 8.98 -22.99 4.06
CA ARG A 34 7.77 -22.66 4.80
C ARG A 34 7.31 -21.38 4.13
N GLN A 35 6.53 -21.52 3.07
CA GLN A 35 5.74 -20.46 2.50
C GLN A 35 5.01 -19.92 3.70
N VAL A 36 5.39 -18.73 4.16
CA VAL A 36 4.61 -18.00 5.13
C VAL A 36 3.35 -17.68 4.33
N SER A 37 2.40 -18.61 4.36
CA SER A 37 1.10 -18.38 3.76
C SER A 37 0.55 -17.23 4.57
N ARG A 38 0.56 -16.05 3.98
CA ARG A 38 -0.21 -14.92 4.48
C ARG A 38 -1.58 -15.09 3.87
N PRO A 39 -2.54 -15.68 4.59
CA PRO A 39 -3.84 -15.90 4.00
C PRO A 39 -4.43 -14.56 3.57
N ALA A 40 -5.04 -14.58 2.39
CA ALA A 40 -5.73 -13.43 1.86
C ALA A 40 -6.92 -13.11 2.78
N ILE A 41 -6.96 -11.88 3.30
CA ILE A 41 -8.08 -11.37 4.06
C ILE A 41 -8.99 -10.65 3.08
N SER A 42 -10.26 -11.06 3.00
CA SER A 42 -11.20 -10.48 2.04
C SER A 42 -11.36 -8.97 2.25
N GLY A 43 -11.19 -8.18 1.19
CA GLY A 43 -11.26 -6.71 1.24
C GLY A 43 -9.99 -6.03 1.76
N TYR A 44 -8.91 -6.80 1.93
CA TYR A 44 -7.62 -6.27 2.33
C TYR A 44 -6.47 -6.84 1.49
N THR A 45 -5.54 -5.96 1.14
CA THR A 45 -4.28 -6.32 0.51
C THR A 45 -3.17 -6.36 1.56
N TYR A 46 -2.35 -7.42 1.55
CA TYR A 46 -1.15 -7.47 2.37
C TYR A 46 -0.06 -6.58 1.77
N GLU A 47 0.45 -5.63 2.54
CA GLU A 47 1.43 -4.64 2.08
C GLU A 47 2.87 -5.03 2.39
N GLY A 48 3.10 -5.87 3.40
CA GLY A 48 4.43 -6.31 3.80
C GLY A 48 4.65 -6.37 5.30
N CYS A 49 5.83 -6.83 5.68
CA CYS A 49 6.31 -6.76 7.06
C CYS A 49 6.99 -5.42 7.28
N TYR A 50 6.53 -4.65 8.26
CA TYR A 50 7.03 -3.31 8.54
C TYR A 50 7.75 -3.27 9.90
N VAL A 51 8.78 -2.45 9.97
CA VAL A 51 9.54 -2.15 11.19
C VAL A 51 8.94 -0.91 11.84
N GLU A 52 8.67 -1.02 13.13
CA GLU A 52 8.23 0.12 13.96
C GLU A 52 9.28 1.26 13.93
N PRO A 53 8.86 2.53 14.01
CA PRO A 53 9.79 3.64 14.08
C PRO A 53 10.63 3.58 15.37
N ASN A 54 11.86 4.10 15.33
CA ASN A 54 12.76 4.13 16.49
C ASN A 54 12.14 4.85 17.71
N ASN A 55 11.24 5.80 17.48
CA ASN A 55 10.49 6.50 18.51
C ASN A 55 9.00 6.49 18.14
N GLY A 56 8.18 5.87 18.98
CA GLY A 56 6.72 5.80 18.78
C GLY A 56 6.28 4.47 18.18
N ARG A 57 5.13 4.49 17.49
CA ARG A 57 4.51 3.31 16.86
C ARG A 57 4.05 3.61 15.45
N ALA A 58 4.06 2.61 14.57
CA ALA A 58 3.64 2.74 13.18
C ALA A 58 2.14 3.05 13.04
N LEU A 59 1.33 2.38 13.85
CA LEU A 59 -0.13 2.53 13.98
C LEU A 59 -0.51 2.69 15.46
N GLU A 60 -1.81 2.77 15.77
CA GLU A 60 -2.29 2.76 17.16
C GLU A 60 -2.84 1.39 17.56
N VAL A 61 -2.44 0.87 18.72
CA VAL A 61 -3.02 -0.36 19.28
C VAL A 61 -4.44 -0.10 19.72
N VAL A 62 -5.35 -0.95 19.26
CA VAL A 62 -6.76 -0.86 19.63
C VAL A 62 -7.21 -2.04 20.49
N LYS A 63 -6.50 -3.17 20.41
CA LYS A 63 -6.85 -4.40 21.12
C LYS A 63 -5.64 -5.33 21.24
N ALA A 64 -5.58 -6.06 22.34
CA ALA A 64 -4.80 -7.28 22.45
C ALA A 64 -5.74 -8.44 22.85
N ASP A 65 -5.56 -9.61 22.25
CA ASP A 65 -6.42 -10.77 22.50
C ASP A 65 -5.64 -12.08 22.38
N ASP A 66 -5.78 -12.98 23.36
CA ASP A 66 -5.11 -14.28 23.33
C ASP A 66 -5.70 -15.25 22.30
N LEU A 67 -6.76 -14.85 21.59
CA LEU A 67 -7.32 -15.55 20.43
C LEU A 67 -7.26 -14.70 19.15
N MET A 68 -6.32 -13.75 19.06
CA MET A 68 -6.16 -12.90 17.88
C MET A 68 -6.04 -13.71 16.58
N THR A 69 -6.76 -13.25 15.55
CA THR A 69 -6.63 -13.65 14.15
C THR A 69 -6.55 -12.40 13.27
N LEU A 70 -6.14 -12.58 12.02
CA LEU A 70 -6.15 -11.51 11.03
C LEU A 70 -7.56 -10.99 10.76
N GLU A 71 -8.56 -11.86 10.65
CA GLU A 71 -9.96 -11.46 10.44
C GLU A 71 -10.51 -10.67 11.62
N MET A 72 -10.18 -11.08 12.84
CA MET A 72 -10.59 -10.36 14.04
C MET A 72 -10.03 -8.93 14.01
N CYS A 73 -8.75 -8.77 13.70
CA CYS A 73 -8.16 -7.43 13.63
C CYS A 73 -8.73 -6.59 12.48
N ALA A 74 -8.93 -7.20 11.31
CA ALA A 74 -9.56 -6.57 10.16
C ALA A 74 -10.97 -6.05 10.47
N GLU A 75 -11.78 -6.85 11.19
CA GLU A 75 -13.13 -6.46 11.63
C GLU A 75 -13.08 -5.27 12.59
N ILE A 76 -12.22 -5.34 13.62
CA ILE A 76 -12.03 -4.25 14.58
C ILE A 76 -11.66 -2.95 13.86
N CYS A 77 -10.68 -2.99 12.96
CA CYS A 77 -10.24 -1.78 12.26
C CYS A 77 -11.26 -1.27 11.25
N SER A 78 -12.02 -2.15 10.58
CA SER A 78 -13.06 -1.76 9.62
C SER A 78 -14.19 -0.93 10.25
N THR A 79 -14.48 -1.18 11.53
CA THR A 79 -15.51 -0.46 12.31
C THR A 79 -14.97 0.77 13.03
N SER A 80 -13.65 0.97 13.03
CA SER A 80 -13.00 2.11 13.64
C SER A 80 -13.01 3.34 12.72
N ALA A 81 -12.76 4.53 13.29
CA ALA A 81 -12.51 5.73 12.51
C ALA A 81 -11.20 5.68 11.68
N LYS A 82 -10.36 4.66 11.89
CA LYS A 82 -9.00 4.51 11.34
C LYS A 82 -8.87 3.27 10.46
N LYS A 83 -9.81 3.12 9.53
CA LYS A 83 -10.03 1.91 8.73
C LYS A 83 -9.09 1.70 7.52
N THR A 84 -8.09 2.56 7.28
CA THR A 84 -7.21 2.44 6.10
C THR A 84 -6.28 1.25 6.21
N TYR A 85 -5.67 1.08 7.37
CA TYR A 85 -4.76 -0.01 7.64
C TYR A 85 -5.21 -0.75 8.89
N PHE A 86 -5.08 -2.06 8.85
CA PHE A 86 -4.88 -2.82 10.06
C PHE A 86 -3.47 -3.43 10.05
N GLY A 87 -2.97 -3.68 11.23
CA GLY A 87 -1.75 -4.45 11.41
C GLY A 87 -1.82 -5.31 12.65
N VAL A 88 -1.01 -6.35 12.66
CA VAL A 88 -0.88 -7.25 13.80
C VAL A 88 0.57 -7.35 14.21
N GLU A 89 0.80 -7.32 15.52
CA GLU A 89 2.12 -7.32 16.14
C GLU A 89 2.14 -8.19 17.40
N TYR A 90 3.32 -8.66 17.81
CA TYR A 90 3.51 -9.48 19.01
C TYR A 90 2.60 -10.72 19.09
N GLY A 91 2.13 -11.22 17.94
CA GLY A 91 1.24 -12.38 17.84
C GLY A 91 -0.21 -12.10 18.22
N LYS A 92 -0.49 -11.07 19.04
CA LYS A 92 -1.79 -10.90 19.69
C LYS A 92 -2.33 -9.48 19.70
N GLU A 93 -1.56 -8.51 19.25
CA GLU A 93 -1.96 -7.11 19.23
C GLU A 93 -2.54 -6.74 17.87
N CYS A 94 -3.64 -6.02 17.89
CA CYS A 94 -4.29 -5.45 16.73
C CYS A 94 -4.12 -3.93 16.72
N TRP A 95 -3.74 -3.43 15.56
CA TRP A 95 -3.33 -2.07 15.31
C TRP A 95 -4.17 -1.48 14.18
N CYS A 96 -4.68 -0.26 14.34
CA CYS A 96 -5.41 0.44 13.27
C CYS A 96 -4.78 1.81 13.00
N GLY A 97 -4.88 2.27 11.77
CA GLY A 97 -4.46 3.64 11.43
C GLY A 97 -4.91 4.07 10.04
N SER A 98 -5.06 5.38 9.88
CA SER A 98 -5.38 5.98 8.58
C SER A 98 -4.12 6.24 7.74
N ALA A 99 -2.96 6.27 8.38
CA ALA A 99 -1.63 6.50 7.80
C ALA A 99 -0.56 5.85 8.68
N LEU A 100 0.61 5.58 8.10
CA LEU A 100 1.79 5.12 8.83
C LEU A 100 2.54 6.30 9.44
N ALA A 101 3.03 6.15 10.67
CA ALA A 101 3.87 7.15 11.30
C ALA A 101 5.23 7.32 10.57
N PRO A 102 5.82 8.53 10.55
CA PRO A 102 7.15 8.76 10.00
C PRO A 102 8.21 7.83 10.62
N GLY A 103 9.11 7.32 9.79
CA GLY A 103 10.15 6.39 10.21
C GLY A 103 9.71 4.92 10.25
N THR A 104 8.45 4.62 9.96
CA THR A 104 8.01 3.25 9.65
C THR A 104 8.64 2.84 8.31
N THR A 105 9.28 1.67 8.26
CA THR A 105 9.98 1.18 7.06
C THR A 105 9.59 -0.26 6.77
N ILE A 106 9.76 -0.71 5.53
CA ILE A 106 9.60 -2.13 5.20
C ILE A 106 10.80 -2.92 5.74
N ALA A 107 10.52 -4.11 6.28
CA ALA A 107 11.54 -5.04 6.74
C ALA A 107 12.39 -5.54 5.56
N ALA A 108 13.61 -6.00 5.85
CA ALA A 108 14.51 -6.52 4.82
C ALA A 108 14.02 -7.87 4.30
N ASP A 109 13.40 -8.65 5.18
CA ASP A 109 12.79 -9.94 4.85
C ASP A 109 11.38 -10.02 5.44
N ASP A 110 10.42 -10.47 4.63
CA ASP A 110 9.04 -10.64 5.05
C ASP A 110 8.89 -11.66 6.19
N SER A 111 9.81 -12.63 6.27
CA SER A 111 9.87 -13.65 7.32
C SER A 111 10.22 -13.09 8.70
N GLU A 112 10.63 -11.82 8.81
CA GLU A 112 10.82 -11.16 10.11
C GLU A 112 9.50 -11.07 10.89
N CYS A 113 8.37 -10.98 10.18
CA CYS A 113 7.04 -11.15 10.74
C CYS A 113 6.69 -12.64 10.75
N SER A 114 7.02 -13.35 11.83
CA SER A 114 6.97 -14.83 11.91
C SER A 114 6.12 -15.40 13.03
N PHE A 115 5.57 -14.58 13.92
CA PHE A 115 4.77 -15.06 15.05
C PHE A 115 3.45 -15.60 14.55
N THR A 116 3.11 -16.82 14.93
CA THR A 116 1.82 -17.42 14.62
C THR A 116 0.69 -16.70 15.38
N CYS A 117 -0.44 -16.47 14.72
CA CYS A 117 -1.63 -15.94 15.41
C CYS A 117 -2.19 -17.01 16.38
N PRO A 118 -2.52 -16.68 17.63
CA PRO A 118 -2.96 -17.67 18.60
C PRO A 118 -4.37 -18.19 18.34
N GLY A 119 -5.24 -17.41 17.67
CA GLY A 119 -6.57 -17.83 17.25
C GLY A 119 -6.57 -18.66 15.96
N ASN A 120 -5.51 -18.58 15.14
CA ASN A 120 -5.38 -19.34 13.91
C ASN A 120 -3.92 -19.67 13.57
N SER A 121 -3.56 -20.96 13.69
CA SER A 121 -2.17 -21.40 13.55
C SER A 121 -1.61 -21.38 12.12
N VAL A 122 -2.45 -21.17 11.11
CA VAL A 122 -2.03 -21.01 9.71
C VAL A 122 -1.75 -19.54 9.35
N GLU A 123 -2.04 -18.61 10.26
CA GLU A 123 -1.83 -17.18 10.08
C GLU A 123 -0.58 -16.69 10.80
N THR A 124 -0.09 -15.53 10.36
CA THR A 124 1.07 -14.87 10.94
C THR A 124 0.72 -13.46 11.41
N CYS A 125 0.98 -13.19 12.69
CA CYS A 125 0.60 -11.99 13.42
C CYS A 125 1.82 -11.14 13.84
N GLY A 126 2.64 -10.77 12.85
CA GLY A 126 3.81 -9.92 13.05
C GLY A 126 4.96 -10.61 13.78
N ALA A 127 5.76 -9.83 14.50
CA ALA A 127 6.71 -10.28 15.52
C ALA A 127 6.98 -9.08 16.47
N GLY A 128 8.00 -9.15 17.33
CA GLY A 128 8.35 -8.01 18.19
C GLY A 128 8.89 -6.84 17.37
N PHE A 129 8.24 -5.68 17.45
CA PHE A 129 8.56 -4.50 16.63
C PHE A 129 8.52 -4.77 15.11
N ARG A 130 7.64 -5.70 14.71
CA ARG A 130 7.43 -6.12 13.32
C ARG A 130 5.93 -6.23 13.06
N LEU A 131 5.41 -5.27 12.32
CA LEU A 131 4.01 -5.15 12.00
C LEU A 131 3.70 -5.87 10.67
N SER A 132 2.84 -6.89 10.69
CA SER A 132 2.27 -7.39 9.44
C SER A 132 1.16 -6.44 9.01
N LEU A 133 1.39 -5.66 7.96
CA LEU A 133 0.52 -4.57 7.54
C LEU A 133 -0.43 -5.00 6.42
N TYR A 134 -1.70 -4.65 6.56
CA TYR A 134 -2.73 -4.87 5.56
C TYR A 134 -3.48 -3.56 5.30
N LYS A 135 -3.79 -3.31 4.04
CA LYS A 135 -4.50 -2.12 3.58
C LYS A 135 -5.90 -2.47 3.13
N ASN A 136 -6.87 -1.67 3.55
CA ASN A 136 -8.25 -1.81 3.15
C ASN A 136 -8.43 -1.42 1.67
N ASP A 137 -8.92 -2.36 0.87
CA ASP A 137 -9.12 -2.17 -0.57
C ASP A 137 -10.19 -1.10 -0.86
N ASP A 138 -11.19 -0.98 0.03
CA ASP A 138 -12.27 0.02 -0.07
C ASP A 138 -11.79 1.45 0.26
N ILE A 139 -10.57 1.62 0.79
CA ILE A 139 -10.00 2.95 1.08
C ILE A 139 -8.98 3.38 0.03
N ALA A 140 -8.34 2.43 -0.65
CA ALA A 140 -7.75 2.73 -1.96
C ALA A 140 -8.82 3.14 -2.97
N ALA A 141 -10.04 2.60 -2.83
CA ALA A 141 -11.27 3.07 -3.44
C ALA A 141 -12.01 4.05 -2.53
N GLY A 142 -11.34 5.10 -2.02
CA GLY A 142 -12.03 6.25 -1.43
C GLY A 142 -13.18 6.70 -2.35
N PRO A 143 -14.20 7.46 -1.87
CA PRO A 143 -15.24 7.93 -2.75
C PRO A 143 -14.59 8.61 -3.94
N VAL A 144 -14.63 7.95 -5.09
CA VAL A 144 -14.32 8.57 -6.36
C VAL A 144 -15.46 9.56 -6.55
N VAL A 145 -15.34 10.75 -5.97
CA VAL A 145 -15.53 11.94 -6.80
C VAL A 145 -14.63 11.66 -7.97
N SER A 146 -15.24 11.13 -9.05
CA SER A 146 -14.54 10.67 -10.23
C SER A 146 -13.51 11.74 -10.52
N ALA A 147 -12.22 11.42 -10.34
CA ALA A 147 -11.16 12.38 -10.61
C ALA A 147 -11.50 12.89 -12.00
N LYS A 148 -11.84 14.17 -12.08
CA LYS A 148 -12.47 14.72 -13.28
C LYS A 148 -11.55 14.36 -14.42
N SER A 149 -12.03 13.52 -15.35
CA SER A 149 -11.15 12.88 -16.35
C SER A 149 -10.35 13.93 -17.13
N THR A 150 -10.87 15.16 -17.17
CA THR A 150 -10.17 16.34 -17.67
C THR A 150 -10.46 17.55 -16.80
N VAL A 151 -9.43 18.30 -16.43
CA VAL A 151 -9.53 19.60 -15.75
C VAL A 151 -8.80 20.62 -16.60
N GLY A 152 -9.54 21.54 -17.24
CA GLY A 152 -8.95 22.43 -18.25
C GLY A 152 -8.39 21.60 -19.42
N ASN A 153 -7.08 21.75 -19.69
CA ASN A 153 -6.35 20.99 -20.72
C ASN A 153 -5.66 19.73 -20.19
N TYR A 154 -5.75 19.45 -18.89
CA TYR A 154 -5.04 18.34 -18.25
C TYR A 154 -5.92 17.11 -18.18
N VAL A 155 -5.38 15.97 -18.61
CA VAL A 155 -6.01 14.65 -18.52
C VAL A 155 -5.42 13.90 -17.32
N HIS A 156 -6.28 13.27 -16.52
CA HIS A 156 -5.83 12.50 -15.36
C HIS A 156 -5.00 11.28 -15.78
N GLN A 157 -3.69 11.29 -15.46
CA GLN A 157 -2.74 10.22 -15.81
C GLN A 157 -2.57 9.16 -14.70
N GLY A 158 -3.03 9.44 -13.48
CA GLY A 158 -2.88 8.55 -12.32
C GLY A 158 -2.15 9.21 -11.14
N CYS A 159 -1.91 8.42 -10.10
CA CYS A 159 -1.19 8.85 -8.89
C CYS A 159 0.29 8.46 -8.99
N TYR A 160 1.18 9.40 -8.69
CA TYR A 160 2.63 9.21 -8.72
C TYR A 160 3.25 9.58 -7.37
N SER A 161 4.33 8.91 -7.00
CA SER A 161 5.12 9.25 -5.81
C SER A 161 5.94 10.51 -6.03
N ASP A 162 5.84 11.51 -5.15
CA ASP A 162 6.78 12.64 -5.11
C ASP A 162 8.04 12.29 -4.28
N LEU A 163 9.11 13.07 -4.44
CA LEU A 163 10.34 13.02 -3.64
C LEU A 163 11.14 11.71 -3.72
N VAL A 164 11.23 11.12 -4.91
CA VAL A 164 12.12 9.98 -5.14
C VAL A 164 13.58 10.46 -5.06
N GLN A 165 14.33 9.95 -4.07
CA GLN A 165 15.73 10.34 -3.80
C GLN A 165 15.91 11.85 -3.53
N GLY A 166 14.91 12.48 -2.92
CA GLY A 166 14.95 13.91 -2.56
C GLY A 166 14.78 14.86 -3.75
N GLN A 167 14.46 14.34 -4.93
CA GLN A 167 14.09 15.14 -6.09
C GLN A 167 12.58 15.14 -6.26
N ARG A 168 12.00 16.34 -6.38
CA ARG A 168 10.57 16.47 -6.67
C ARG A 168 10.26 16.04 -8.09
N ALA A 169 9.12 15.38 -8.26
CA ALA A 169 8.62 14.98 -9.58
C ALA A 169 8.30 16.21 -10.44
N LEU A 170 7.78 17.27 -9.82
CA LEU A 170 7.41 18.52 -10.47
C LEU A 170 8.05 19.70 -9.71
N SER A 171 8.66 20.63 -10.44
CA SER A 171 9.62 21.59 -9.89
C SER A 171 9.03 22.95 -9.55
N ARG A 172 7.92 23.35 -10.18
CA ARG A 172 7.23 24.61 -9.91
C ARG A 172 6.09 24.36 -8.93
N THR A 173 6.01 25.12 -7.85
CA THR A 173 5.04 24.85 -6.77
C THR A 173 4.31 26.09 -6.30
N SER A 174 3.08 25.90 -5.79
CA SER A 174 2.38 26.88 -4.96
C SER A 174 1.63 26.18 -3.83
N ALA A 175 1.47 26.83 -2.68
CA ALA A 175 0.77 26.25 -1.53
C ALA A 175 -0.31 27.21 -1.02
N GLY A 176 -1.39 26.65 -0.47
CA GLY A 176 -2.53 27.41 0.05
C GLY A 176 -3.55 26.52 0.76
N ASP A 177 -4.44 27.14 1.52
CA ASP A 177 -5.33 26.43 2.47
C ASP A 177 -6.50 25.68 1.80
N ALA A 178 -6.67 25.80 0.48
CA ALA A 178 -7.71 25.12 -0.29
C ALA A 178 -7.31 24.98 -1.77
N MET A 179 -6.50 23.98 -2.10
CA MET A 179 -6.14 23.69 -3.49
C MET A 179 -7.15 22.74 -4.14
N THR A 180 -7.72 23.16 -5.27
CA THR A 180 -8.64 22.36 -6.08
C THR A 180 -7.99 22.00 -7.43
N PRO A 181 -8.46 20.94 -8.11
CA PRO A 181 -8.00 20.67 -9.47
C PRO A 181 -8.16 21.88 -10.40
N GLU A 182 -9.28 22.60 -10.28
CA GLU A 182 -9.53 23.80 -11.08
C GLU A 182 -8.56 24.94 -10.78
N SER A 183 -8.19 25.18 -9.51
CA SER A 183 -7.20 26.21 -9.16
C SER A 183 -5.79 25.81 -9.60
N CYS A 184 -5.44 24.54 -9.44
CA CYS A 184 -4.17 23.97 -9.89
C CYS A 184 -4.01 24.09 -11.41
N ALA A 185 -5.05 23.74 -12.18
CA ALA A 185 -5.04 23.88 -13.64
C ALA A 185 -4.89 25.35 -14.09
N ALA A 186 -5.49 26.29 -13.36
CA ALA A 186 -5.34 27.71 -13.63
C ALA A 186 -3.91 28.22 -13.33
N PHE A 187 -3.28 27.73 -12.25
CA PHE A 187 -1.91 28.07 -11.88
C PHE A 187 -0.87 27.48 -12.82
N CYS A 188 -1.04 26.22 -13.21
CA CYS A 188 -0.14 25.51 -14.09
C CYS A 188 -0.27 25.97 -15.54
N GLY A 189 -1.47 26.29 -16.04
CA GLY A 189 -1.74 27.10 -17.25
C GLY A 189 -1.05 26.68 -18.56
N SER A 190 0.27 26.90 -18.64
CA SER A 190 1.18 26.57 -19.74
C SER A 190 2.04 25.32 -19.52
N ASP A 191 2.06 24.76 -18.31
CA ASP A 191 2.83 23.56 -17.97
C ASP A 191 2.20 22.30 -18.59
N THR A 192 3.03 21.29 -18.86
CA THR A 192 2.59 20.00 -19.45
C THR A 192 1.93 19.11 -18.40
N TYR A 193 2.41 19.18 -17.16
CA TYR A 193 1.98 18.36 -16.04
C TYR A 193 1.54 19.23 -14.87
N MET A 194 0.50 18.77 -14.18
CA MET A 194 0.08 19.32 -12.89
C MET A 194 -0.16 18.18 -11.90
N ALA A 195 0.12 18.42 -10.61
CA ALA A 195 -0.22 17.52 -9.52
C ALA A 195 -0.69 18.29 -8.29
N LEU A 196 -1.55 17.62 -7.51
CA LEU A 196 -2.02 18.07 -6.21
C LEU A 196 -1.42 17.16 -5.15
N GLU A 197 -0.84 17.75 -4.10
CA GLU A 197 -0.36 17.01 -2.94
C GLU A 197 -1.10 17.49 -1.69
N TYR A 198 -1.57 16.55 -0.88
CA TYR A 198 -2.23 16.77 0.42
C TYR A 198 -3.41 17.78 0.43
N GLY A 199 -3.98 18.11 -0.73
CA GLY A 199 -5.06 19.10 -0.85
C GLY A 199 -4.64 20.56 -0.56
N SER A 200 -3.34 20.82 -0.43
CA SER A 200 -2.81 22.11 0.02
C SER A 200 -1.62 22.62 -0.81
N SER A 201 -1.14 21.82 -1.75
CA SER A 201 -0.02 22.19 -2.62
C SER A 201 -0.27 21.79 -4.07
N ASP A 202 0.01 22.72 -4.97
CA ASP A 202 0.01 22.56 -6.42
C ASP A 202 1.44 22.43 -6.91
N PHE A 203 1.63 21.55 -7.89
CA PHE A 203 2.91 21.33 -8.53
C PHE A 203 2.74 21.30 -10.05
N CYS A 204 3.68 21.89 -10.79
CA CYS A 204 3.67 21.96 -12.24
C CYS A 204 5.06 21.67 -12.83
N ALA A 205 5.09 21.14 -14.05
CA ALA A 205 6.29 21.09 -14.88
C ALA A 205 5.94 21.06 -16.37
N SER A 206 6.87 21.55 -17.19
CA SER A 206 6.82 21.47 -18.65
C SER A 206 7.36 20.15 -19.19
#